data_AF-A0A2V8QMP6-F1
#
_entry.id   AF-A0A2V8QMP6-F1
#
_cell.length_a   1.000
_cell.length_b   1.000
_cell.length_c   1.000
_cell.angle_alpha   90.00
_cell.angle_beta   90.00
_cell.angle_gamma   90.00
#
_symmetry.space_group_name_H-M   'P 1'
#
loop_
_entity.id
_entity.type
_entity.pdbx_description
1 polymer ?
#
loop_
_entity_poly.entity_id
_entity_poly.type
_entity_poly.pdbx_seq_one_letter_code
_entity_poly.pdbx_strand_id
1 'polypeptide(L)' 'PANPTVAAATAAALGVLTPMPCVPATASPWIVGAPTVLIGNMPALDNNSKLMCNWGGVIQVVNPGQTKLMLP' A
#
# COMPACT_ATOMS: atom_id res chain seq x y z
N PRO A 1 -8.20 13.11 8.65
CA PRO A 1 -7.35 13.53 7.51
C PRO A 1 -5.97 12.85 7.57
N ALA A 2 -5.84 11.68 6.94
CA ALA A 2 -4.59 10.92 7.03
C ALA A 2 -3.51 11.46 6.07
N ASN A 3 -3.88 11.88 4.85
CA ASN A 3 -2.94 12.46 3.89
C ASN A 3 -2.71 13.96 4.17
N PRO A 4 -1.47 14.42 4.43
CA PRO A 4 -1.16 15.80 4.78
C PRO A 4 -1.48 16.81 3.65
N THR A 5 -1.38 16.41 2.38
CA THR A 5 -1.73 17.30 1.26
C THR A 5 -3.23 17.60 1.19
N VAL A 6 -4.07 16.58 1.39
CA VAL A 6 -5.53 16.71 1.48
C VAL A 6 -5.90 17.55 2.70
N ALA A 7 -5.22 17.36 3.83
CA ALA A 7 -5.44 18.14 5.05
C ALA A 7 -5.16 19.64 4.83
N ALA A 8 -4.00 19.97 4.24
CA ALA A 8 -3.62 21.35 3.95
C ALA A 8 -4.56 22.01 2.94
N ALA A 9 -4.96 21.29 1.89
CA ALA A 9 -5.91 21.77 0.89
C ALA A 9 -7.30 22.04 1.47
N THR A 10 -7.78 21.12 2.33
CA THR A 10 -9.06 21.27 3.03
C THR A 10 -9.01 22.47 3.97
N ALA A 11 -7.90 22.70 4.66
CA ALA A 11 -7.71 23.90 5.48
C ALA A 11 -7.71 25.19 4.65
N ALA A 12 -7.07 25.20 3.48
CA ALA A 12 -7.07 26.33 2.55
C ALA A 12 -8.47 26.61 1.95
N ALA A 13 -9.30 25.58 1.79
CA ALA A 13 -10.68 25.68 1.35
C ALA A 13 -11.69 25.88 2.51
N LEU A 14 -11.23 26.42 3.65
CA LEU A 14 -12.07 26.74 4.82
C LEU A 14 -12.86 25.54 5.36
N GLY A 15 -12.29 24.34 5.29
CA GLY A 15 -12.90 23.10 5.77
C GLY A 15 -13.67 22.31 4.70
N VAL A 16 -13.78 22.81 3.47
CA VAL A 16 -14.37 22.05 2.35
C VAL A 16 -13.38 20.99 1.87
N LEU A 17 -13.83 19.73 1.85
CA LEU A 17 -13.01 18.59 1.40
C LEU A 17 -12.49 18.85 -0.02
N THR A 18 -11.20 19.06 -0.14
CA THR A 18 -10.53 19.31 -1.41
C THR A 18 -9.67 18.11 -1.76
N PRO A 19 -10.09 17.26 -2.71
CA PRO A 19 -9.32 16.10 -3.13
C PRO A 19 -7.96 16.52 -3.68
N MET A 20 -6.90 15.82 -3.26
CA MET A 20 -5.54 16.02 -3.73
C MET A 20 -4.95 14.67 -4.17
N PRO A 21 -3.98 14.66 -5.11
CA PRO A 21 -3.31 13.43 -5.51
C PRO A 21 -2.73 12.66 -4.32
N CYS A 22 -2.97 11.34 -4.26
CA CYS A 22 -2.45 10.49 -3.20
C CYS A 22 -1.03 10.02 -3.55
N VAL A 23 -0.05 10.41 -2.74
CA VAL A 23 1.31 9.86 -2.82
C VAL A 23 1.41 8.69 -1.83
N PRO A 24 1.76 7.46 -2.26
CA PRO A 24 1.89 6.33 -1.36
C PRO A 24 2.89 6.57 -0.23
N ALA A 25 2.49 6.32 1.02
CA ALA A 25 3.34 6.39 2.20
C ALA A 25 3.51 4.99 2.81
N THR A 26 4.63 4.35 2.49
CA THR A 26 4.92 2.94 2.79
C THR A 26 5.87 2.79 3.98
N ALA A 27 5.49 3.34 5.13
CA ALA A 27 6.32 3.29 6.35
C ALA A 27 6.21 1.94 7.10
N SER A 28 5.08 1.24 6.97
CA SER A 28 4.88 -0.06 7.61
C SER A 28 5.48 -1.20 6.77
N PRO A 29 5.92 -2.30 7.40
CA PRO A 29 6.29 -3.50 6.65
C PRO A 29 5.09 -4.07 5.89
N TRP A 30 5.37 -4.83 4.84
CA TRP A 30 4.35 -5.59 4.13
C TRP A 30 3.83 -6.73 5.01
N ILE A 31 2.52 -6.99 4.93
CA ILE A 31 1.94 -8.25 5.35
C ILE A 31 2.28 -9.26 4.26
N VAL A 32 3.17 -10.18 4.59
CA VAL A 32 3.68 -11.19 3.67
C VAL A 32 2.68 -12.34 3.51
N GLY A 33 2.44 -12.76 2.27
CA GLY A 33 1.62 -13.94 1.99
C GLY A 33 2.39 -15.27 2.09
N ALA A 34 3.72 -15.21 1.98
CA ALA A 34 4.60 -16.39 2.02
C ALA A 34 5.71 -16.27 3.10
N PRO A 35 5.39 -16.33 4.40
CA PRO A 35 6.36 -16.11 5.47
C PRO A 35 7.48 -17.15 5.55
N THR A 36 7.30 -18.33 4.97
CA THR A 36 8.26 -19.45 5.01
C THR A 36 9.31 -19.40 3.89
N VAL A 37 9.08 -18.60 2.85
CA VAL A 37 10.01 -18.45 1.73
C VAL A 37 10.84 -17.20 1.98
N LEU A 38 12.15 -17.34 2.16
CA LEU A 38 13.06 -16.23 2.44
C LEU A 38 13.87 -15.86 1.19
N ILE A 39 13.91 -14.57 0.87
CA ILE A 39 14.78 -13.98 -0.15
C ILE A 39 15.69 -12.99 0.56
N GLY A 40 17.00 -13.25 0.60
CA GLY A 40 17.96 -12.39 1.31
C GLY A 40 17.61 -12.21 2.80
N ASN A 41 17.22 -13.29 3.48
CA ASN A 41 16.79 -13.31 4.90
C ASN A 41 15.50 -12.52 5.22
N MET A 42 14.76 -12.05 4.22
CA MET A 42 13.44 -11.44 4.41
C MET A 42 12.33 -12.32 3.84
N PRO A 43 11.14 -12.36 4.44
CA PRO A 43 9.99 -13.07 3.90
C PRO A 43 9.62 -12.59 2.49
N ALA A 44 9.31 -13.53 1.61
CA ALA A 44 8.94 -13.25 0.24
C ALA A 44 7.54 -12.63 0.14
N LEU A 45 7.38 -11.72 -0.82
CA LEU A 45 6.09 -11.18 -1.20
C LEU A 45 5.53 -11.97 -2.39
N ASP A 46 4.24 -12.24 -2.33
CA ASP A 46 3.44 -12.91 -3.36
C ASP A 46 2.23 -12.04 -3.76
N ASN A 47 1.34 -12.55 -4.62
CA ASN A 47 0.13 -11.83 -5.02
C ASN A 47 -0.88 -11.60 -3.88
N ASN A 48 -0.74 -12.28 -2.74
CA ASN A 48 -1.59 -12.11 -1.57
C ASN A 48 -1.05 -11.07 -0.59
N SER A 49 0.20 -10.63 -0.82
CA SER A 49 0.88 -9.70 0.06
C SER A 49 0.30 -8.29 -0.07
N LYS A 50 0.08 -7.64 1.08
CA LYS A 50 -0.55 -6.32 1.17
C LYS A 50 0.26 -5.39 2.05
N LEU A 51 0.26 -4.10 1.73
CA LEU A 51 0.82 -3.05 2.57
C LEU A 51 -0.24 -2.01 2.88
N MET A 52 -0.36 -1.67 4.17
CA MET A 52 -1.25 -0.62 4.63
C MET A 52 -0.54 0.73 4.49
N CYS A 53 -1.03 1.58 3.60
CA CYS A 53 -0.53 2.94 3.46
C CYS A 53 -0.88 3.73 4.71
N ASN A 54 0.02 4.60 5.16
CA ASN A 54 -0.22 5.47 6.32
C ASN A 54 -1.45 6.38 6.13
N TRP A 55 -1.86 6.59 4.87
CA TRP A 55 -3.06 7.36 4.51
C TRP A 55 -4.36 6.55 4.56
N GLY A 56 -4.30 5.27 4.97
CA GLY A 56 -5.44 4.35 5.03
C GLY A 56 -5.71 3.58 3.73
N GLY A 57 -4.88 3.78 2.69
CA GLY A 57 -4.96 3.01 1.45
C GLY A 57 -4.37 1.60 1.59
N VAL A 58 -4.70 0.71 0.66
CA VAL A 58 -4.12 -0.64 0.57
C VAL A 58 -3.31 -0.75 -0.72
N ILE A 59 -2.05 -1.15 -0.60
CA ILE A 59 -1.17 -1.46 -1.72
C ILE A 59 -1.09 -2.99 -1.83
N GLN A 60 -1.32 -3.51 -3.03
CA GLN A 60 -1.30 -4.95 -3.31
C GLN A 60 -0.54 -5.24 -4.60
N VAL A 61 0.04 -6.43 -4.69
CA VAL A 61 0.72 -6.91 -5.89
C VAL A 61 -0.32 -7.41 -6.89
N VAL A 62 -0.54 -6.67 -7.98
CA VAL A 62 -1.49 -7.05 -9.04
C VAL A 62 -0.89 -8.09 -9.99
N ASN A 63 0.40 -7.98 -10.28
CA ASN A 63 1.11 -8.94 -11.12
C ASN A 63 2.48 -9.26 -10.50
N PRO A 64 2.67 -10.46 -9.91
CA PRO A 64 3.94 -10.84 -9.29
C PRO A 64 5.05 -11.17 -10.30
N GLY A 65 4.77 -11.14 -11.61
CA GLY A 65 5.74 -11.35 -12.69
C GLY A 65 6.14 -12.81 -12.91
N GLN A 66 6.14 -13.64 -11.85
CA GLN A 66 6.39 -15.07 -11.94
C GLN A 66 5.18 -15.86 -11.42
N THR A 67 4.59 -16.68 -12.29
CA THR A 67 3.45 -17.53 -11.97
C THR A 67 3.78 -18.98 -12.31
N LYS A 68 3.60 -19.91 -11.37
CA LYS A 68 3.71 -21.35 -11.64
C LYS A 68 2.36 -21.97 -12.00
N LEU A 69 1.30 -21.52 -11.34
CA LEU A 69 -0.07 -21.95 -11.55
C LEU A 69 -1.01 -20.89 -10.96
N MET A 70 -2.05 -20.50 -11.69
CA MET A 70 -3.11 -19.61 -11.21
C MET A 70 -4.42 -20.41 -11.25
N LEU A 71 -5.00 -20.67 -10.08
CA LEU A 71 -6.30 -21.32 -9.98
C LEU A 71 -7.40 -20.24 -10.04
N PRO A 72 -8.57 -20.53 -10.68
CA PRO A 72 -9.70 -19.60 -10.72
C PRO A 72 -10.25 -19.26 -9.34
#